data_AF-A0A2A2TAK8-F1
#
_entry.id   AF-A0A2A2TAK8-F1
#
_cell.length_a   1.000
_cell.length_b   1.000
_cell.length_c   1.000
_cell.angle_alpha   90.00
_cell.angle_beta   90.00
_cell.angle_gamma   90.00
#
_symmetry.space_group_name_H-M   'P 1'
#
loop_
_entity.id
_entity.type
_entity.pdbx_description
1 polymer ?
#
loop_
_entity_poly.entity_id
_entity_poly.type
_entity_poly.pdbx_seq_one_letter_code
_entity_poly.pdbx_strand_id
1 'polypeptide(L)'
;IMQAGHEGAGRDNSFGLNIQLPFEQQANPYIEGDRKLIHFKYFFTRKLFLLKESDAVAVFAGGFGTQDEAFECMTLSQTGKFGPVPLVLIDHPGGEYWQSWSKYVDEHLLKTGLVSPEDPNLYTITDNLEVACNAITSFYQVYHSSRYVSNQLVIRLKSNLSDAEVDQLNTEFSDILVKGKIQKSQALPQEGQDETIDLPRLILNFNQRDLGRLYQMIARINNMGRLSAEDKAHPELK
;
A
#
# COMPACT_ATOMS: atom_id res chain seq x y z
N ILE A 1 -10.77 -7.92 -17.16
CA ILE A 1 -9.80 -7.45 -16.14
C ILE A 1 -9.13 -8.62 -15.41
N MET A 2 -9.82 -9.41 -14.57
CA MET A 2 -9.19 -10.48 -13.78
C MET A 2 -8.39 -11.51 -14.62
N GLN A 3 -8.95 -11.98 -15.74
CA GLN A 3 -8.22 -12.87 -16.66
C GLN A 3 -6.99 -12.20 -17.29
N ALA A 4 -7.10 -10.92 -17.69
CA ALA A 4 -6.00 -10.17 -18.28
C ALA A 4 -4.82 -10.02 -17.30
N GLY A 5 -5.10 -9.87 -16.00
CA GLY A 5 -4.07 -9.88 -14.96
C GLY A 5 -3.31 -11.20 -14.91
N HIS A 6 -4.00 -12.33 -14.98
CA HIS A 6 -3.35 -13.64 -15.01
C HIS A 6 -2.53 -13.85 -16.29
N GLU A 7 -3.09 -13.49 -17.45
CA GLU A 7 -2.41 -13.63 -18.74
C GLU A 7 -1.13 -12.79 -18.81
N GLY A 8 -1.17 -11.55 -18.31
CA GLY A 8 -0.01 -10.66 -18.29
C GLY A 8 1.10 -11.13 -17.34
N ALA A 9 0.75 -11.68 -16.17
CA ALA A 9 1.73 -12.15 -15.19
C ALA A 9 2.34 -13.52 -15.54
N GLY A 10 1.63 -14.35 -16.30
CA GLY A 10 2.01 -15.74 -16.49
C GLY A 10 1.41 -16.65 -15.42
N ARG A 11 1.16 -17.93 -15.77
CA ARG A 11 0.44 -18.87 -14.89
C ARG A 11 1.22 -19.17 -13.60
N ASP A 12 2.55 -19.16 -13.69
CA ASP A 12 3.42 -19.43 -12.54
C ASP A 12 3.38 -18.31 -11.50
N ASN A 13 3.14 -17.07 -11.93
CA ASN A 13 3.08 -15.88 -11.07
C ASN A 13 1.64 -15.46 -10.71
N SER A 14 0.64 -16.27 -11.06
CA SER A 14 -0.77 -15.95 -10.84
C SER A 14 -1.36 -16.73 -9.68
N PHE A 15 -2.04 -16.04 -8.76
CA PHE A 15 -2.92 -16.66 -7.76
C PHE A 15 -4.37 -16.27 -8.05
N GLY A 16 -5.29 -17.23 -7.89
CA GLY A 16 -6.71 -17.00 -8.11
C GLY A 16 -7.48 -17.13 -6.80
N LEU A 17 -8.16 -16.07 -6.35
CA LEU A 17 -9.03 -16.12 -5.17
C LEU A 17 -10.49 -16.07 -5.62
N ASN A 18 -11.12 -17.24 -5.79
CA ASN A 18 -12.49 -17.34 -6.30
C ASN A 18 -13.52 -17.37 -5.17
N ILE A 19 -14.71 -16.81 -5.40
CA ILE A 19 -15.85 -16.87 -4.47
C ILE A 19 -16.90 -17.84 -5.02
N GLN A 20 -17.37 -18.77 -4.20
CA GLN A 20 -18.41 -19.71 -4.61
C GLN A 20 -19.76 -19.00 -4.68
N LEU A 21 -20.29 -18.81 -5.89
CA LEU A 21 -21.62 -18.29 -6.14
C LEU A 21 -22.50 -19.35 -6.81
N PRO A 22 -23.82 -19.36 -6.55
CA PRO A 22 -24.72 -20.38 -7.10
C PRO A 22 -24.91 -20.31 -8.62
N PHE A 23 -24.61 -19.17 -9.26
CA PHE A 23 -24.90 -18.94 -10.67
C PHE A 23 -23.78 -18.25 -11.47
N GLU A 24 -22.60 -17.93 -10.89
CA GLU A 24 -21.52 -17.26 -11.64
C GLU A 24 -20.10 -17.52 -11.12
N GLN A 25 -19.13 -17.35 -12.02
CA GLN A 25 -17.66 -17.50 -11.95
C GLN A 25 -17.09 -18.92 -11.74
N GLN A 26 -17.08 -19.68 -12.85
CA GLN A 26 -15.96 -20.58 -13.11
C GLN A 26 -14.66 -19.76 -13.16
N ALA A 27 -13.57 -20.34 -12.66
CA ALA A 27 -12.27 -19.71 -12.77
C ALA A 27 -11.94 -19.44 -14.24
N ASN A 28 -11.22 -18.35 -14.52
CA ASN A 28 -10.79 -18.13 -15.90
C ASN A 28 -9.87 -19.29 -16.36
N PRO A 29 -9.87 -19.63 -17.66
CA PRO A 29 -9.17 -20.81 -18.18
C PRO A 29 -7.67 -20.82 -17.87
N TYR A 30 -7.09 -19.65 -17.62
CA TYR A 30 -5.66 -19.48 -17.41
C TYR A 30 -5.17 -20.08 -16.09
N ILE A 31 -5.99 -20.00 -15.03
CA ILE A 31 -5.66 -20.55 -13.69
C ILE A 31 -6.52 -21.76 -13.32
N GLU A 32 -7.42 -22.19 -14.20
CA GLU A 32 -8.28 -23.34 -13.97
C GLU A 32 -7.46 -24.61 -13.70
N GLY A 33 -7.80 -25.34 -12.63
CA GLY A 33 -7.10 -26.54 -12.19
C GLY A 33 -5.73 -26.31 -11.55
N ASP A 34 -5.29 -25.05 -11.38
CA ASP A 34 -4.04 -24.75 -10.69
C ASP A 34 -4.18 -24.86 -9.16
N ARG A 35 -3.16 -25.36 -8.46
CA ARG A 35 -3.13 -25.41 -6.99
C ARG A 35 -3.17 -24.03 -6.33
N LYS A 36 -2.82 -22.97 -7.08
CA LYS A 36 -2.88 -21.56 -6.65
C LYS A 36 -4.28 -20.95 -6.80
N LEU A 37 -5.26 -21.70 -7.30
CA LEU A 37 -6.66 -21.33 -7.32
C LEU A 37 -7.33 -21.76 -6.01
N ILE A 38 -7.65 -20.79 -5.16
CA ILE A 38 -8.27 -20.98 -3.85
C ILE A 38 -9.73 -20.59 -3.93
N HIS A 39 -10.61 -21.47 -3.46
CA HIS A 39 -12.05 -21.24 -3.42
C HIS A 39 -12.50 -20.85 -2.02
N PHE A 40 -13.13 -19.70 -1.92
CA PHE A 40 -13.72 -19.19 -0.68
C PHE A 40 -15.23 -19.40 -0.70
N LYS A 41 -15.77 -19.77 0.46
CA LYS A 41 -17.22 -19.80 0.69
C LYS A 41 -17.76 -18.44 1.13
N TYR A 42 -16.94 -17.64 1.83
CA TYR A 42 -17.35 -16.38 2.43
C TYR A 42 -16.58 -15.21 1.83
N PHE A 43 -17.31 -14.14 1.48
CA PHE A 43 -16.73 -12.92 0.92
C PHE A 43 -15.69 -12.29 1.86
N PHE A 44 -15.98 -12.19 3.16
CA PHE A 44 -15.07 -11.56 4.12
C PHE A 44 -13.71 -12.26 4.21
N THR A 45 -13.67 -13.59 4.13
CA THR A 45 -12.40 -14.32 4.12
C THR A 45 -11.61 -14.07 2.84
N ARG A 46 -12.28 -14.04 1.67
CA ARG A 46 -11.62 -13.75 0.38
C ARG A 46 -10.98 -12.36 0.39
N LYS A 47 -11.76 -11.37 0.83
CA LYS A 47 -11.34 -9.98 0.98
C LYS A 47 -10.14 -9.80 1.91
N LEU A 48 -10.19 -10.44 3.07
CA LEU A 48 -9.07 -10.45 4.01
C LEU A 48 -7.78 -10.99 3.38
N PHE A 49 -7.86 -12.10 2.65
CA PHE A 49 -6.69 -12.68 1.97
C PHE A 49 -6.18 -11.79 0.83
N LEU A 50 -7.06 -11.13 0.08
CA LEU A 50 -6.65 -10.19 -0.97
C LEU A 50 -5.75 -9.09 -0.41
N LEU A 51 -6.12 -8.48 0.71
CA LEU A 51 -5.32 -7.40 1.28
C LEU A 51 -4.12 -7.90 2.07
N LYS A 52 -4.30 -8.93 2.91
CA LYS A 52 -3.24 -9.44 3.79
C LYS A 52 -2.04 -10.01 3.02
N GLU A 53 -2.27 -10.59 1.85
CA GLU A 53 -1.23 -11.22 1.02
C GLU A 53 -0.83 -10.32 -0.16
N SER A 54 -1.03 -9.00 -0.04
CA SER A 54 -0.66 -8.02 -1.08
C SER A 54 0.21 -6.90 -0.53
N ASP A 55 1.31 -6.63 -1.23
CA ASP A 55 2.15 -5.45 -1.00
C ASP A 55 1.76 -4.25 -1.86
N ALA A 56 0.83 -4.43 -2.79
CA ALA A 56 0.32 -3.36 -3.63
C ALA A 56 -1.07 -3.73 -4.13
N VAL A 57 -1.91 -2.72 -4.36
CA VAL A 57 -3.28 -2.92 -4.86
C VAL A 57 -3.45 -2.10 -6.12
N ALA A 58 -3.68 -2.77 -7.25
CA ALA A 58 -4.01 -2.14 -8.53
C ALA A 58 -5.49 -2.39 -8.84
N VAL A 59 -6.27 -1.32 -8.90
CA VAL A 59 -7.73 -1.37 -9.09
C VAL A 59 -8.07 -0.78 -10.46
N PHE A 60 -8.56 -1.61 -11.37
CA PHE A 60 -9.05 -1.16 -12.66
C PHE A 60 -10.53 -0.78 -12.57
N ALA A 61 -11.03 0.08 -13.47
CA ALA A 61 -12.45 0.43 -13.52
C ALA A 61 -13.37 -0.82 -13.57
N GLY A 62 -14.45 -0.81 -12.78
CA GLY A 62 -15.32 -1.97 -12.60
C GLY A 62 -16.64 -1.64 -11.90
N GLY A 63 -17.42 -2.68 -11.59
CA GLY A 63 -18.73 -2.54 -10.94
C GLY A 63 -18.66 -2.51 -9.41
N PHE A 64 -19.76 -2.88 -8.74
CA PHE A 64 -19.87 -2.85 -7.28
C PHE A 64 -18.83 -3.71 -6.56
N GLY A 65 -18.48 -4.88 -7.08
CA GLY A 65 -17.45 -5.72 -6.46
C GLY A 65 -16.07 -5.04 -6.43
N THR A 66 -15.71 -4.35 -7.51
CA THR A 66 -14.47 -3.58 -7.59
C THR A 66 -14.49 -2.38 -6.65
N GLN A 67 -15.61 -1.66 -6.58
CA GLN A 67 -15.75 -0.54 -5.65
C GLN A 67 -15.69 -1.00 -4.19
N ASP A 68 -16.36 -2.11 -3.85
CA ASP A 68 -16.35 -2.72 -2.52
C ASP A 68 -14.92 -3.05 -2.06
N GLU A 69 -14.13 -3.74 -2.90
CA GLU A 69 -12.72 -4.04 -2.61
C GLU A 69 -11.86 -2.75 -2.50
N ALA A 70 -12.10 -1.75 -3.36
CA ALA A 70 -11.37 -0.48 -3.32
C ALA A 70 -11.65 0.30 -2.04
N PHE A 71 -12.92 0.42 -1.63
CA PHE A 71 -13.31 1.13 -0.40
C PHE A 71 -12.83 0.39 0.84
N GLU A 72 -12.81 -0.94 0.84
CA GLU A 72 -12.25 -1.72 1.94
C GLU A 72 -10.76 -1.43 2.11
N CYS A 73 -9.98 -1.45 1.02
CA CYS A 73 -8.57 -1.08 1.05
C CYS A 73 -8.37 0.33 1.61
N MET A 74 -9.08 1.33 1.09
CA MET A 74 -8.96 2.72 1.54
C MET A 74 -9.32 2.89 3.02
N THR A 75 -10.41 2.26 3.46
CA THR A 75 -10.87 2.35 4.85
C THR A 75 -9.85 1.72 5.81
N LEU A 76 -9.27 0.57 5.44
CA LEU A 76 -8.27 -0.08 6.28
C LEU A 76 -6.94 0.67 6.30
N SER A 77 -6.53 1.26 5.17
CA SER A 77 -5.36 2.17 5.12
C SER A 77 -5.59 3.43 5.95
N GLN A 78 -6.75 4.07 5.81
CA GLN A 78 -7.13 5.28 6.56
C GLN A 78 -7.15 5.04 8.08
N THR A 79 -7.61 3.86 8.52
CA THR A 79 -7.72 3.50 9.94
C THR A 79 -6.45 2.84 10.50
N GLY A 80 -5.39 2.69 9.69
CA GLY A 80 -4.15 2.02 10.08
C GLY A 80 -4.31 0.54 10.43
N LYS A 81 -5.39 -0.10 9.96
CA LYS A 81 -5.64 -1.55 10.14
C LYS A 81 -4.99 -2.40 9.07
N PHE A 82 -4.63 -1.77 7.96
CA PHE A 82 -3.75 -2.32 6.95
C PHE A 82 -2.49 -1.45 6.91
N GLY A 83 -1.33 -2.08 6.74
CA GLY A 83 -0.06 -1.35 6.67
C GLY A 83 -0.01 -0.40 5.47
N PRO A 84 0.90 0.58 5.46
CA PRO A 84 1.08 1.44 4.30
C PRO A 84 1.49 0.59 3.08
N VAL A 85 0.63 0.58 2.07
CA VAL A 85 0.87 -0.03 0.75
C VAL A 85 0.41 0.93 -0.37
N PRO A 86 1.03 0.88 -1.56
CA PRO A 86 0.57 1.63 -2.72
C PRO A 86 -0.78 1.09 -3.23
N LEU A 87 -1.79 1.96 -3.24
CA LEU A 87 -3.07 1.75 -3.90
C LEU A 87 -3.12 2.57 -5.19
N VAL A 88 -3.25 1.91 -6.33
CA VAL A 88 -3.27 2.55 -7.65
C VAL A 88 -4.62 2.29 -8.33
N LEU A 89 -5.34 3.35 -8.63
CA LEU A 89 -6.60 3.35 -9.35
C LEU A 89 -6.31 3.61 -10.83
N ILE A 90 -6.43 2.57 -11.64
CA ILE A 90 -5.98 2.54 -13.03
C ILE A 90 -7.19 2.63 -13.96
N ASP A 91 -7.15 3.62 -14.85
CA ASP A 91 -8.10 3.75 -15.94
C ASP A 91 -7.50 3.26 -17.27
N HIS A 92 -8.35 3.08 -18.28
CA HIS A 92 -7.84 2.97 -19.65
C HIS A 92 -7.31 4.34 -20.11
N PRO A 93 -6.38 4.41 -21.09
CA PRO A 93 -5.90 5.69 -21.61
C PRO A 93 -7.04 6.63 -22.01
N GLY A 94 -7.03 7.86 -21.48
CA GLY A 94 -8.08 8.86 -21.67
C GLY A 94 -9.40 8.58 -20.95
N GLY A 95 -9.44 7.58 -20.07
CA GLY A 95 -10.62 7.26 -19.25
C GLY A 95 -10.83 8.27 -18.12
N GLU A 96 -12.09 8.43 -17.71
CA GLU A 96 -12.50 9.39 -16.69
C GLU A 96 -13.20 8.72 -15.49
N TYR A 97 -13.19 7.38 -15.39
CA TYR A 97 -13.90 6.64 -14.36
C TYR A 97 -13.41 7.04 -12.96
N TRP A 98 -12.10 6.92 -12.71
CA TRP A 98 -11.53 7.23 -11.40
C TRP A 98 -11.41 8.73 -11.14
N GLN A 99 -11.26 9.53 -12.20
CA GLN A 99 -11.28 10.99 -12.10
C GLN A 99 -12.67 11.49 -11.67
N SER A 100 -13.73 10.93 -12.24
CA SER A 100 -15.11 11.25 -11.86
C SER A 100 -15.41 10.80 -10.44
N TRP A 101 -14.95 9.61 -10.04
CA TRP A 101 -15.02 9.15 -8.65
C TRP A 101 -14.26 10.10 -7.70
N SER A 102 -13.07 10.56 -8.06
CA SER A 102 -12.29 11.48 -7.23
C SER A 102 -12.97 12.84 -7.08
N LYS A 103 -13.66 13.32 -8.12
CA LYS A 103 -14.50 14.53 -8.02
C LYS A 103 -15.62 14.34 -7.00
N TYR A 104 -16.29 13.18 -7.01
CA TYR A 104 -17.29 12.84 -5.99
C TYR A 104 -16.68 12.84 -4.58
N VAL A 105 -15.50 12.24 -4.40
CA VAL A 105 -14.78 12.25 -3.11
C VAL A 105 -14.50 13.67 -2.65
N ASP A 106 -13.97 14.53 -3.52
CA ASP A 106 -13.73 15.94 -3.19
C ASP A 106 -15.02 16.67 -2.82
N GLU A 107 -16.03 16.59 -3.68
CA GLU A 107 -17.26 17.36 -3.55
C GLU A 107 -18.13 16.95 -2.38
N HIS A 108 -18.22 15.65 -2.10
CA HIS A 108 -19.19 15.11 -1.16
C HIS A 108 -18.60 14.54 0.10
N LEU A 109 -17.34 14.08 0.09
CA LEU A 109 -16.71 13.51 1.28
C LEU A 109 -15.73 14.50 1.91
N LEU A 110 -14.89 15.14 1.10
CA LEU A 110 -13.86 16.03 1.62
C LEU A 110 -14.45 17.38 2.05
N LYS A 111 -15.20 18.06 1.18
CA LYS A 111 -15.81 19.37 1.50
C LYS A 111 -16.78 19.33 2.67
N THR A 112 -17.36 18.17 2.96
CA THR A 112 -18.30 17.95 4.07
C THR A 112 -17.59 17.42 5.33
N GLY A 113 -16.29 17.18 5.29
CA GLY A 113 -15.48 16.72 6.43
C GLY A 113 -15.71 15.25 6.81
N LEU A 114 -16.17 14.42 5.88
CA LEU A 114 -16.33 12.97 6.07
C LEU A 114 -15.01 12.19 5.90
N VAL A 115 -14.04 12.79 5.20
CA VAL A 115 -12.65 12.31 5.08
C VAL A 115 -11.68 13.44 5.38
N SER A 116 -10.43 13.10 5.72
CA SER A 116 -9.37 14.06 6.02
C SER A 116 -8.82 14.68 4.73
N PRO A 117 -8.32 15.93 4.77
CA PRO A 117 -7.66 16.57 3.63
C PRO A 117 -6.50 15.79 3.01
N GLU A 118 -5.87 14.93 3.81
CA GLU A 118 -4.73 14.15 3.41
C GLU A 118 -5.09 12.74 2.94
N ASP A 119 -6.33 12.27 3.09
CA ASP A 119 -6.76 10.94 2.65
C ASP A 119 -6.61 10.71 1.13
N PRO A 120 -6.71 11.72 0.25
CA PRO A 120 -6.36 11.56 -1.16
C PRO A 120 -4.89 11.16 -1.42
N ASN A 121 -4.00 11.27 -0.43
CA ASN A 121 -2.61 10.77 -0.55
C ASN A 121 -2.49 9.26 -0.35
N LEU A 122 -3.57 8.58 0.04
CA LEU A 122 -3.59 7.12 0.23
C LEU A 122 -3.59 6.36 -1.12
N TYR A 123 -3.96 7.01 -2.22
CA TYR A 123 -4.08 6.38 -3.53
C TYR A 123 -3.52 7.24 -4.66
N THR A 124 -3.16 6.60 -5.76
CA THR A 124 -2.74 7.25 -7.02
C THR A 124 -3.77 6.96 -8.10
N ILE A 125 -4.27 7.97 -8.80
CA ILE A 125 -5.13 7.80 -9.98
C ILE A 125 -4.31 8.02 -11.25
N THR A 126 -4.39 7.09 -12.20
CA THR A 126 -3.68 7.23 -13.48
C THR A 126 -4.35 6.42 -14.60
N ASP A 127 -4.17 6.87 -15.84
CA ASP A 127 -4.48 6.12 -17.06
C ASP A 127 -3.22 5.62 -17.78
N ASN A 128 -2.05 5.78 -17.15
CA ASN A 128 -0.74 5.40 -17.67
C ASN A 128 -0.13 4.28 -16.82
N LEU A 129 0.13 3.13 -17.46
CA LEU A 129 0.71 1.96 -16.79
C LEU A 129 2.13 2.21 -16.27
N GLU A 130 2.92 3.08 -16.91
CA GLU A 130 4.26 3.43 -16.42
C GLU A 130 4.15 4.18 -15.09
N VAL A 131 3.20 5.10 -14.97
CA VAL A 131 2.92 5.81 -13.71
C VAL A 131 2.45 4.84 -12.63
N ALA A 132 1.59 3.89 -12.98
CA ALA A 132 1.12 2.85 -12.05
C ALA A 132 2.28 1.98 -11.53
N CYS A 133 3.12 1.47 -12.42
CA CYS A 133 4.30 0.68 -12.05
C CYS A 133 5.30 1.50 -11.22
N ASN A 134 5.51 2.77 -11.56
CA ASN A 134 6.39 3.65 -10.81
C ASN A 134 5.84 3.95 -9.42
N ALA A 135 4.53 4.16 -9.26
CA ALA A 135 3.91 4.36 -7.96
C ALA A 135 4.13 3.15 -7.03
N ILE A 136 4.04 1.92 -7.57
CA ILE A 136 4.28 0.68 -6.81
C ILE A 136 5.77 0.53 -6.48
N THR A 137 6.64 0.61 -7.48
CA THR A 137 8.07 0.32 -7.33
C THR A 137 8.82 1.37 -6.51
N SER A 138 8.45 2.65 -6.65
CA SER A 138 9.07 3.74 -5.87
C SER A 138 8.62 3.76 -4.41
N PHE A 139 7.45 3.20 -4.09
CA PHE A 139 6.93 3.13 -2.70
C PHE A 139 7.86 2.34 -1.78
N TYR A 140 8.61 1.38 -2.32
CA TYR A 140 9.56 0.55 -1.56
C TYR A 140 11.01 0.87 -1.90
N GLN A 141 11.31 2.08 -2.40
CA GLN A 141 12.66 2.46 -2.78
C GLN A 141 13.57 2.55 -1.56
N VAL A 142 13.11 3.19 -0.48
CA VAL A 142 13.85 3.34 0.78
C VAL A 142 13.04 2.77 1.92
N TYR A 143 11.73 3.00 1.93
CA TYR A 143 10.81 2.35 2.86
C TYR A 143 10.79 0.84 2.62
N HIS A 144 10.90 0.07 3.70
CA HIS A 144 10.75 -1.39 3.66
C HIS A 144 9.40 -1.81 4.24
N SER A 145 9.14 -1.45 5.50
CA SER A 145 7.93 -1.85 6.23
C SER A 145 7.78 -0.97 7.47
N SER A 146 6.61 -1.01 8.10
CA SER A 146 6.41 -0.39 9.41
C SER A 146 5.58 -1.26 10.34
N ARG A 147 5.79 -1.08 11.64
CA ARG A 147 5.09 -1.81 12.72
C ARG A 147 5.07 -0.99 13.99
N TYR A 148 4.12 -1.28 14.87
CA TYR A 148 4.16 -0.75 16.22
C TYR A 148 5.02 -1.63 17.12
N VAL A 149 5.89 -1.00 17.92
CA VAL A 149 6.58 -1.61 19.05
C VAL A 149 6.21 -0.81 20.29
N SER A 150 5.43 -1.41 21.18
CA SER A 150 4.73 -0.69 22.24
C SER A 150 3.89 0.46 21.66
N ASN A 151 4.21 1.72 21.97
CA ASN A 151 3.46 2.89 21.49
C ASN A 151 4.21 3.68 20.40
N GLN A 152 5.32 3.16 19.89
CA GLN A 152 6.12 3.82 18.85
C GLN A 152 5.90 3.14 17.52
N LEU A 153 5.73 3.94 16.47
CA LEU A 153 5.82 3.47 15.09
C LEU A 153 7.30 3.28 14.78
N VAL A 154 7.66 2.07 14.34
CA VAL A 154 8.99 1.72 13.85
C VAL A 154 8.88 1.55 12.35
N ILE A 155 9.61 2.38 11.60
CA ILE A 155 9.72 2.30 10.15
C ILE A 155 11.09 1.70 9.83
N ARG A 156 11.10 0.58 9.12
CA ARG A 156 12.33 -0.05 8.60
C ARG A 156 12.63 0.50 7.22
N LEU A 157 13.92 0.71 6.95
CA LEU A 157 14.42 1.27 5.71
C LEU A 157 15.41 0.32 5.06
N LYS A 158 15.48 0.32 3.73
CA LYS A 158 16.48 -0.40 2.94
C LYS A 158 17.85 0.28 2.99
N SER A 159 17.89 1.59 3.23
CA SER A 159 19.13 2.37 3.34
C SER A 159 19.06 3.42 4.43
N ASN A 160 20.23 3.85 4.90
CA ASN A 160 20.33 4.87 5.96
C ASN A 160 19.97 6.26 5.41
N LEU A 161 19.27 7.05 6.22
CA LEU A 161 19.15 8.49 6.03
C LEU A 161 20.25 9.23 6.80
N SER A 162 20.75 10.31 6.21
CA SER A 162 21.64 11.27 6.86
C SER A 162 20.92 12.02 7.99
N ASP A 163 21.69 12.62 8.91
CA ASP A 163 21.10 13.42 10.00
C ASP A 163 20.32 14.62 9.46
N ALA A 164 20.81 15.25 8.39
CA ALA A 164 20.14 16.36 7.73
C ALA A 164 18.77 15.96 7.13
N GLU A 165 18.67 14.77 6.54
CA GLU A 165 17.39 14.25 6.02
C GLU A 165 16.41 13.96 7.17
N VAL A 166 16.89 13.43 8.29
CA VAL A 166 16.04 13.20 9.47
C VAL A 166 15.59 14.51 10.10
N ASP A 167 16.43 15.54 10.14
CA ASP A 167 16.06 16.88 10.60
C ASP A 167 15.02 17.53 9.67
N GLN A 168 15.13 17.28 8.36
CA GLN A 168 14.13 17.69 7.39
C GLN A 168 12.79 16.99 7.64
N LEU A 169 12.77 15.67 7.85
CA LEU A 169 11.54 14.94 8.20
C LEU A 169 10.91 15.51 9.49
N ASN A 170 11.71 15.84 10.50
CA ASN A 170 11.23 16.45 11.73
C ASN A 170 10.62 17.83 11.52
N THR A 171 11.12 18.59 10.54
CA THR A 171 10.55 19.90 10.20
C THR A 171 9.21 19.74 9.48
N GLU A 172 9.16 18.86 8.47
CA GLU A 172 8.02 18.69 7.57
C GLU A 172 6.84 17.92 8.19
N PHE A 173 7.12 17.00 9.12
CA PHE A 173 6.14 16.06 9.68
C PHE A 173 6.04 16.11 11.22
N SER A 174 6.37 17.26 11.82
CA SER A 174 6.19 17.46 13.26
C SER A 174 4.72 17.47 13.70
N ASP A 175 3.81 17.81 12.78
CA ASP A 175 2.36 17.85 12.99
C ASP A 175 1.75 16.48 13.29
N ILE A 176 2.38 15.40 12.82
CA ILE A 176 1.90 14.03 13.06
C ILE A 176 2.50 13.34 14.29
N LEU A 177 3.33 14.06 15.06
CA LEU A 177 3.97 13.53 16.27
C LEU A 177 3.17 13.89 17.52
N VAL A 178 2.86 12.89 18.35
CA VAL A 178 2.28 13.10 19.68
C VAL A 178 3.31 13.73 20.62
N LYS A 179 4.58 13.31 20.51
CA LYS A 179 5.68 13.80 21.32
C LYS A 179 7.04 13.46 20.72
N GLY A 180 8.05 14.22 21.13
CA GLY A 180 9.43 13.98 20.74
C GLY A 180 9.66 14.30 19.27
N LYS A 181 10.59 13.55 18.66
CA LYS A 181 11.01 13.73 17.27
C LYS A 181 11.19 12.37 16.59
N ILE A 182 11.22 12.35 15.28
CA ILE A 182 11.65 11.22 14.46
C ILE A 182 13.14 11.00 14.73
N GLN A 183 13.53 9.77 15.08
CA GLN A 183 14.91 9.42 15.43
C GLN A 183 15.35 8.17 14.69
N LYS A 184 16.64 8.11 14.33
CA LYS A 184 17.27 6.87 13.88
C LYS A 184 17.38 5.89 15.04
N SER A 185 17.19 4.60 14.74
CA SER A 185 17.37 3.53 15.69
C SER A 185 17.96 2.30 15.00
N GLN A 186 18.54 1.42 15.81
CA GLN A 186 18.76 0.02 15.45
C GLN A 186 17.51 -0.80 15.80
N ALA A 187 17.55 -2.11 15.52
CA ALA A 187 16.49 -3.03 15.95
C ALA A 187 16.21 -2.89 17.44
N LEU A 188 14.93 -2.71 17.79
CA LEU A 188 14.51 -2.71 19.19
C LEU A 188 14.53 -4.16 19.72
N PRO A 189 14.85 -4.38 21.01
CA PRO A 189 14.90 -5.73 21.58
C PRO A 189 13.59 -6.54 21.40
N GLN A 190 12.46 -5.85 21.35
CA GLN A 190 11.13 -6.44 21.16
C GLN A 190 10.82 -6.79 19.69
N GLU A 191 11.71 -6.49 18.74
CA GLU A 191 11.47 -6.76 17.33
C GLU A 191 11.50 -8.25 16.96
N GLY A 192 12.09 -9.09 17.82
CA GLY A 192 12.52 -10.44 17.44
C GLY A 192 13.75 -10.37 16.53
N GLN A 193 14.48 -11.48 16.42
CA GLN A 193 15.57 -11.59 15.46
C GLN A 193 15.03 -12.29 14.21
N ASP A 194 14.67 -11.50 13.20
CA ASP A 194 14.32 -11.96 11.86
C ASP A 194 15.38 -11.50 10.85
N GLU A 195 15.16 -11.81 9.57
CA GLU A 195 16.04 -11.44 8.46
C GLU A 195 16.19 -9.92 8.26
N THR A 196 15.38 -9.09 8.94
CA THR A 196 15.42 -7.62 8.84
C THR A 196 16.23 -6.98 9.96
N ILE A 197 16.88 -7.75 10.84
CA ILE A 197 17.58 -7.23 12.03
C ILE A 197 18.63 -6.16 11.72
N ASP A 198 19.26 -6.21 10.55
CA ASP A 198 20.31 -5.28 10.16
C ASP A 198 19.81 -4.01 9.44
N LEU A 199 18.50 -3.92 9.12
CA LEU A 199 17.94 -2.79 8.38
C LEU A 199 17.90 -1.48 9.19
N PRO A 200 18.27 -0.32 8.65
CA PRO A 200 18.11 0.95 9.36
C PRO A 200 16.65 1.22 9.78
N ARG A 201 16.43 1.89 10.93
CA ARG A 201 15.08 2.24 11.40
C ARG A 201 14.92 3.72 11.71
N LEU A 202 13.70 4.21 11.51
CA LEU A 202 13.18 5.42 12.14
C LEU A 202 12.14 5.03 13.20
N ILE A 203 12.21 5.71 14.35
CA ILE A 203 11.21 5.60 15.41
C ILE A 203 10.53 6.94 15.62
N LEU A 204 9.21 6.91 15.82
CA LEU A 204 8.41 8.11 16.06
C LEU A 204 7.16 7.78 16.89
N ASN A 205 6.70 8.76 17.67
CA ASN A 205 5.41 8.67 18.38
C ASN A 205 4.30 9.21 17.46
N PHE A 206 3.94 8.43 16.44
CA PHE A 206 2.89 8.81 15.49
C PHE A 206 1.51 8.88 16.16
N ASN A 207 0.70 9.86 15.79
CA ASN A 207 -0.63 10.09 16.37
C ASN A 207 -1.71 9.09 15.98
N GLN A 208 -1.39 8.15 15.06
CA GLN A 208 -2.28 7.07 14.60
C GLN A 208 -3.56 7.57 13.93
N ARG A 209 -3.57 8.83 13.46
CA ARG A 209 -4.73 9.48 12.87
C ARG A 209 -4.43 9.98 11.46
N ASP A 210 -3.31 10.67 11.29
CA ASP A 210 -3.02 11.37 10.03
C ASP A 210 -2.28 10.44 9.06
N LEU A 211 -2.95 9.35 8.65
CA LEU A 211 -2.37 8.31 7.79
C LEU A 211 -2.03 8.86 6.39
N GLY A 212 -2.82 9.79 5.87
CA GLY A 212 -2.48 10.49 4.63
C GLY A 212 -1.14 11.26 4.71
N ARG A 213 -0.86 11.90 5.86
CA ARG A 213 0.45 12.52 6.11
C ARG A 213 1.56 11.50 6.29
N LEU A 214 1.30 10.35 6.91
CA LEU A 214 2.27 9.25 6.97
C LEU A 214 2.65 8.76 5.56
N TYR A 215 1.69 8.66 4.64
CA TYR A 215 1.96 8.33 3.23
C TYR A 215 2.85 9.39 2.55
N GLN A 216 2.59 10.68 2.79
CA GLN A 216 3.48 11.75 2.31
C GLN A 216 4.90 11.63 2.89
N MET A 217 5.04 11.29 4.18
CA MET A 217 6.34 11.06 4.81
C MET A 217 7.07 9.86 4.17
N ILE A 218 6.36 8.77 3.90
CA ILE A 218 6.93 7.60 3.19
C ILE A 218 7.39 8.00 1.80
N ALA A 219 6.59 8.75 1.04
CA ALA A 219 6.99 9.28 -0.27
C ALA A 219 8.23 10.18 -0.15
N ARG A 220 8.32 11.01 0.90
CA ARG A 220 9.51 11.84 1.16
C ARG A 220 10.75 10.99 1.44
N ILE A 221 10.63 9.98 2.29
CA ILE A 221 11.70 9.02 2.62
C ILE A 221 12.23 8.34 1.36
N ASN A 222 11.33 7.87 0.49
CA ASN A 222 11.70 7.22 -0.77
C ASN A 222 12.45 8.13 -1.75
N ASN A 223 12.24 9.45 -1.66
CA ASN A 223 12.95 10.45 -2.46
C ASN A 223 14.28 10.92 -1.85
N MET A 224 14.58 10.58 -0.60
CA MET A 224 15.81 10.98 0.11
C MET A 224 16.93 9.95 -0.08
N GLY A 225 16.62 8.66 0.10
CA GLY A 225 17.65 7.61 0.08
C GLY A 225 18.21 7.34 -1.31
N ARG A 226 19.52 7.11 -1.36
CA ARG A 226 20.23 6.61 -2.55
C ARG A 226 20.30 5.10 -2.42
N LEU A 227 19.71 4.37 -3.36
CA LEU A 227 19.90 2.93 -3.45
C LEU A 227 21.28 2.62 -4.05
N SER A 228 21.95 1.60 -3.54
CA SER A 228 23.00 0.94 -4.32
C SER A 228 22.33 0.11 -5.43
N ALA A 229 23.05 -0.20 -6.52
CA ALA A 229 22.47 -0.92 -7.65
C ALA A 229 21.94 -2.33 -7.30
N GLU A 230 22.33 -2.87 -6.14
CA GLU A 230 21.97 -4.20 -5.65
C GLU A 230 20.65 -4.23 -4.84
N ASP A 231 20.15 -3.07 -4.37
CA ASP A 231 19.04 -2.99 -3.39
C ASP A 231 17.63 -2.89 -4.01
N LYS A 232 17.49 -3.15 -5.32
CA LYS A 232 16.21 -3.00 -6.04
C LYS A 232 15.20 -4.13 -5.78
N ALA A 233 15.59 -5.17 -5.04
CA ALA A 233 14.70 -6.30 -4.76
C ALA A 233 13.53 -5.88 -3.85
N HIS A 234 12.35 -6.41 -4.15
CA HIS A 234 11.16 -6.30 -3.30
C HIS A 234 11.47 -6.97 -1.94
N PRO A 235 10.97 -6.46 -0.79
CA PRO A 235 11.21 -7.08 0.52
C PRO A 235 10.80 -8.56 0.63
N GLU A 236 9.93 -9.04 -0.27
CA GLU A 236 9.53 -10.46 -0.37
C GLU A 236 10.31 -11.28 -1.41
N LEU A 237 11.11 -10.66 -2.26
CA LEU A 237 11.96 -11.38 -3.22
C LEU A 237 13.24 -11.84 -2.52
N LYS A 238 13.22 -13.11 -2.08
CA LYS A 238 14.38 -13.85 -1.56
C LYS A 238 15.30 -14.35 -2.66
#